data_AF-A0A949E6C2-F1
#
_entry.id   AF-A0A949E6C2-F1
#
_cell.length_a   1.000
_cell.length_b   1.000
_cell.length_c   1.000
_cell.angle_alpha   90.00
_cell.angle_beta   90.00
_cell.angle_gamma   90.00
#
_symmetry.space_group_name_H-M   'P 1'
#
loop_
_entity.id
_entity.type
_entity.pdbx_description
1 polymer ?
#
loop_
_entity_poly.entity_id
_entity_poly.type
_entity_poly.pdbx_seq_one_letter_code
_entity_poly.pdbx_strand_id
1 'polypeptide(L)'
;MRGIRDWGLGIGRRRKAEGGRRQTRRRPLIPNPQSPIPASRSGITLLEVLVSIFILSVGLLGVAALIPIGKLALIKTNISDRTGACGRAAMRDVEVRRMLNCYTWLPPVDPDGNLGAIALDPLGYLGVGIGPLGGASSTFPRYTFNGTLTLAQADAIFRWQDDLPFVQDATINGDRPVLAGTTSEGNFSWFLTVCPSPSDIALGTWVNLRRNYTVSVVVCYKRDFTGAGEHPVAVSSFLGGGYGGGTIQLDQNVSGFVKTDQWVMLASTDTRVAKWYRVVGVGDQYLSLVGPDWDTLNYPTPTMVVVEGVTGVYTTTVHLDADCIWSR
;
A
#
# COMPACT_ATOMS: atom_id res chain seq x y z
N MET A 1 -45.94 -4.79 17.15
CA MET A 1 -45.89 -3.72 18.17
C MET A 1 -44.52 -3.75 18.83
N ARG A 2 -43.90 -2.57 19.05
CA ARG A 2 -42.48 -2.30 19.38
C ARG A 2 -41.59 -2.26 18.13
N GLY A 3 -40.89 -1.20 17.78
CA GLY A 3 -40.68 0.12 18.40
C GLY A 3 -39.53 0.76 17.61
N ILE A 4 -39.88 1.52 16.58
CA ILE A 4 -38.94 2.23 15.70
C ILE A 4 -38.29 3.35 16.52
N ARG A 5 -36.99 3.24 16.77
CA ARG A 5 -36.20 4.30 17.40
C ARG A 5 -35.55 5.14 16.32
N ASP A 6 -36.14 6.31 16.16
CA ASP A 6 -35.69 7.47 15.39
C ASP A 6 -34.30 7.91 15.88
N TRP A 7 -33.28 7.83 15.02
CA TRP A 7 -31.96 8.41 15.28
C TRP A 7 -31.94 9.81 14.68
N GLY A 8 -32.19 10.80 15.54
CA GLY A 8 -32.16 12.20 15.19
C GLY A 8 -30.81 12.63 14.61
N LEU A 9 -30.82 12.97 13.33
CA LEU A 9 -29.77 13.73 12.65
C LEU A 9 -29.72 15.15 13.25
N GLY A 10 -28.89 15.30 14.28
CA GLY A 10 -28.49 16.61 14.83
C GLY A 10 -27.60 17.36 13.84
N ILE A 11 -28.20 18.01 12.84
CA ILE A 11 -27.53 18.97 11.96
C ILE A 11 -27.16 20.20 12.79
N GLY A 12 -25.97 20.18 13.37
CA GLY A 12 -25.34 21.31 14.04
C GLY A 12 -24.94 22.39 13.03
N ARG A 13 -25.89 23.24 12.63
CA ARG A 13 -25.64 24.51 11.94
C ARG A 13 -24.76 25.42 12.82
N ARG A 14 -23.45 25.36 12.63
CA ARG A 14 -22.51 26.34 13.21
C ARG A 14 -22.59 27.63 12.41
N ARG A 15 -23.50 28.53 12.81
CA ARG A 15 -23.53 29.92 12.33
C ARG A 15 -22.23 30.61 12.74
N LYS A 16 -21.41 31.01 11.76
CA LYS A 16 -20.31 31.96 11.97
C LYS A 16 -20.95 33.34 12.16
N ALA A 17 -20.86 33.86 13.38
CA ALA A 17 -21.26 35.21 13.70
C ALA A 17 -20.29 36.20 13.02
N GLU A 18 -20.76 36.88 11.99
CA GLU A 18 -20.19 38.14 11.51
C GLU A 18 -20.53 39.25 12.52
N GLY A 19 -19.68 39.39 13.54
CA GLY A 19 -19.49 40.66 14.24
C GLY A 19 -18.25 41.32 13.62
N GLY A 20 -18.33 42.46 12.96
CA GLY A 20 -18.92 43.68 13.48
C GLY A 20 -17.82 44.51 14.13
N ARG A 21 -17.14 45.35 13.35
CA ARG A 21 -16.80 46.75 13.69
C ARG A 21 -15.98 47.41 12.59
N ARG A 22 -16.71 48.15 11.74
CA ARG A 22 -16.25 49.43 11.20
C ARG A 22 -15.73 50.29 12.36
N GLN A 23 -14.43 50.59 12.37
CA GLN A 23 -13.88 51.75 13.05
C GLN A 23 -13.23 52.66 12.02
N THR A 24 -14.09 53.40 11.32
CA THR A 24 -13.73 54.65 10.67
C THR A 24 -13.45 55.70 11.75
N ARG A 25 -12.24 55.72 12.30
CA ARG A 25 -11.74 56.87 13.06
C ARG A 25 -11.28 57.94 12.08
N ARG A 26 -12.20 58.86 11.75
CA ARG A 26 -11.86 60.17 11.20
C ARG A 26 -11.03 60.91 12.24
N ARG A 27 -9.73 61.07 12.00
CA ARG A 27 -8.88 62.01 12.74
C ARG A 27 -9.00 63.41 12.11
N PRO A 28 -9.05 64.47 12.93
CA PRO A 28 -9.19 65.85 12.48
C PRO A 28 -7.95 66.31 11.71
N LEU A 29 -8.23 67.05 10.62
CA LEU A 29 -7.28 67.77 9.79
C LEU A 29 -6.66 68.91 10.62
N ILE A 30 -5.39 68.75 10.98
CA ILE A 30 -4.53 69.88 11.38
C ILE A 30 -3.74 70.29 10.13
N PRO A 31 -3.89 71.53 9.64
CA PRO A 31 -3.07 72.03 8.54
C PRO A 31 -1.70 72.39 9.11
N ASN A 32 -0.68 71.59 8.78
CA ASN A 32 0.71 71.96 9.04
C ASN A 32 1.34 72.44 7.72
N PRO A 33 1.52 73.76 7.52
CA PRO A 33 2.22 74.28 6.36
C PRO A 33 3.72 74.26 6.67
N GLN A 34 4.36 73.12 6.41
CA GLN A 34 5.82 73.07 6.32
C GLN A 34 6.22 72.66 4.91
N SER A 35 6.87 73.61 4.27
CA SER A 35 7.48 73.64 2.94
C SER A 35 8.05 72.30 2.44
N PRO A 36 7.85 71.94 1.16
CA PRO A 36 8.41 70.75 0.56
C PRO A 36 9.93 70.90 0.45
N ILE A 37 10.65 70.24 1.36
CA ILE A 37 12.09 70.03 1.22
C ILE A 37 12.26 69.16 -0.03
N PRO A 38 13.05 69.58 -1.05
CA PRO A 38 13.27 68.78 -2.24
C PRO A 38 13.90 67.46 -1.81
N ALA A 39 13.13 66.37 -1.91
CA ALA A 39 13.60 65.04 -1.62
C ALA A 39 14.79 64.74 -2.53
N SER A 40 15.97 64.67 -1.93
CA SER A 40 17.19 64.18 -2.55
C SER A 40 16.86 62.88 -3.29
N ARG A 41 17.01 62.89 -4.62
CA ARG A 41 16.89 61.69 -5.43
C ARG A 41 18.12 60.84 -5.13
N SER A 42 18.01 59.96 -4.15
CA SER A 42 18.99 58.90 -3.93
C SER A 42 19.08 58.06 -5.20
N GLY A 43 20.21 58.17 -5.90
CA GLY A 43 20.50 57.30 -7.04
C GLY A 43 20.57 55.85 -6.56
N ILE A 44 19.85 54.96 -7.24
CA ILE A 44 19.94 53.51 -7.02
C ILE A 44 21.40 53.11 -7.25
N THR A 45 22.03 52.52 -6.24
CA THR A 45 23.45 52.15 -6.36
C THR A 45 23.59 50.88 -7.21
N LEU A 46 24.64 50.80 -8.02
CA LEU A 46 24.94 49.61 -8.82
C LEU A 46 25.08 48.35 -7.95
N LEU A 47 25.60 48.51 -6.74
CA LEU A 47 25.71 47.44 -5.74
C LEU A 47 24.33 46.91 -5.34
N GLU A 48 23.36 47.79 -5.09
CA GLU A 48 21.99 47.41 -4.72
C GLU A 48 21.30 46.59 -5.83
N VAL A 49 21.53 46.94 -7.10
CA VAL A 49 21.03 46.17 -8.25
C VAL A 49 21.68 44.79 -8.34
N LEU A 50 23.01 44.70 -8.17
CA LEU A 50 23.71 43.42 -8.21
C LEU A 50 23.27 42.48 -7.07
N VAL A 51 23.13 43.02 -5.86
CA VAL A 51 22.62 42.24 -4.71
C VAL A 51 21.19 41.79 -4.98
N SER A 52 20.35 42.65 -5.58
CA SER A 52 18.97 42.29 -5.94
C SER A 52 18.91 41.16 -6.97
N ILE A 53 19.70 41.25 -8.04
CA ILE A 53 19.75 40.20 -9.08
C ILE A 53 20.32 38.90 -8.50
N PHE A 54 21.33 38.99 -7.63
CA PHE A 54 21.89 37.82 -6.95
C PHE A 54 20.86 37.11 -6.08
N ILE A 55 20.16 37.85 -5.21
CA ILE A 55 19.10 37.28 -4.35
C ILE A 55 17.96 36.71 -5.19
N LEU A 56 17.54 37.41 -6.26
CA LEU A 56 16.51 36.92 -7.18
C LEU A 56 16.94 35.62 -7.86
N SER A 57 18.20 35.54 -8.33
CA SER A 57 18.73 34.37 -9.00
C SER A 57 18.82 33.16 -8.07
N VAL A 58 19.31 33.36 -6.84
CA VAL A 58 19.35 32.31 -5.80
C VAL A 58 17.94 31.86 -5.41
N GLY A 59 17.00 32.80 -5.25
CA GLY A 59 15.60 32.49 -4.96
C GLY A 59 14.93 31.68 -6.07
N LEU A 60 15.14 32.06 -7.33
CA LEU A 60 14.55 31.37 -8.48
C LEU A 60 15.18 29.99 -8.68
N LEU A 61 16.47 29.82 -8.42
CA LEU A 61 17.14 28.52 -8.44
C LEU A 61 16.58 27.59 -7.34
N GLY A 62 16.31 28.13 -6.14
CA GLY A 62 15.67 27.38 -5.05
C GLY A 62 14.27 26.88 -5.41
N VAL A 63 13.45 27.72 -6.06
CA VAL A 63 12.11 27.33 -6.54
C VAL A 63 12.21 26.29 -7.65
N ALA A 64 13.14 26.44 -8.60
CA ALA A 64 13.33 25.47 -9.67
C ALA A 64 13.71 24.08 -9.13
N ALA A 65 14.53 24.01 -8.08
CA ALA A 65 14.92 22.76 -7.41
C ALA A 65 13.75 22.03 -6.71
N LEU A 66 12.67 22.75 -6.34
CA LEU A 66 11.48 22.14 -5.73
C LEU A 66 10.56 21.46 -6.73
N ILE A 67 10.61 21.81 -8.03
CA ILE A 67 9.71 21.26 -9.05
C ILE A 67 9.87 19.72 -9.18
N PRO A 68 11.09 19.16 -9.30
CA PRO A 68 11.27 17.71 -9.38
C PRO A 68 10.83 16.99 -8.09
N ILE A 69 11.09 17.59 -6.92
CA ILE A 69 10.71 17.03 -5.62
C ILE A 69 9.19 16.96 -5.50
N GLY A 70 8.49 18.05 -5.86
CA GLY A 70 7.04 18.10 -5.91
C GLY A 70 6.45 17.04 -6.83
N LYS A 71 7.03 16.86 -8.03
CA LYS A 71 6.60 15.82 -8.97
C LYS A 71 6.75 14.41 -8.39
N LEU A 72 7.87 14.11 -7.75
CA LEU A 72 8.10 12.80 -7.11
C LEU A 72 7.12 12.56 -5.97
N ALA A 73 6.88 13.56 -5.12
CA ALA A 73 5.92 13.47 -4.02
C ALA A 73 4.49 13.24 -4.53
N LEU A 74 4.09 13.93 -5.61
CA LEU A 74 2.77 13.73 -6.25
C LEU A 74 2.62 12.32 -6.82
N ILE A 75 3.64 11.80 -7.50
CA ILE A 75 3.62 10.42 -8.03
C ILE A 75 3.46 9.41 -6.89
N LYS A 76 4.25 9.54 -5.82
CA LYS A 76 4.14 8.66 -4.64
C LYS A 76 2.77 8.74 -3.98
N THR A 77 2.21 9.95 -3.87
CA THR A 77 0.88 10.17 -3.29
C THR A 77 -0.21 9.53 -4.15
N ASN A 78 -0.12 9.68 -5.48
CA ASN A 78 -1.05 9.06 -6.42
C ASN A 78 -0.99 7.52 -6.34
N ILE A 79 0.22 6.95 -6.34
CA ILE A 79 0.39 5.50 -6.16
C ILE A 79 -0.23 5.05 -4.83
N SER A 80 0.05 5.74 -3.72
CA SER A 80 -0.50 5.41 -2.41
C SER A 80 -2.04 5.45 -2.37
N ASP A 81 -2.67 6.47 -2.97
CA ASP A 81 -4.13 6.61 -3.04
C ASP A 81 -4.76 5.48 -3.87
N ARG A 82 -4.18 5.21 -5.05
CA ARG A 82 -4.58 4.10 -5.93
C ARG A 82 -4.42 2.74 -5.27
N THR A 83 -3.30 2.49 -4.60
CA THR A 83 -3.06 1.29 -3.78
C THR A 83 -4.14 1.13 -2.72
N GLY A 84 -4.51 2.22 -2.04
CA GLY A 84 -5.61 2.27 -1.07
C GLY A 84 -6.96 1.88 -1.65
N ALA A 85 -7.32 2.44 -2.81
CA ALA A 85 -8.56 2.13 -3.50
C ALA A 85 -8.59 0.66 -3.98
N CYS A 86 -7.51 0.22 -4.64
CA CYS A 86 -7.33 -1.15 -5.12
C CYS A 86 -7.45 -2.16 -3.97
N GLY A 87 -6.75 -1.95 -2.86
CA GLY A 87 -6.77 -2.85 -1.71
C GLY A 87 -8.16 -3.03 -1.09
N ARG A 88 -8.94 -1.94 -0.96
CA ARG A 88 -10.32 -2.02 -0.46
C ARG A 88 -11.26 -2.74 -1.44
N ALA A 89 -11.12 -2.47 -2.74
CA ALA A 89 -11.91 -3.13 -3.77
C ALA A 89 -11.60 -4.64 -3.82
N ALA A 90 -10.31 -4.99 -3.82
CA ALA A 90 -9.83 -6.36 -3.79
C ALA A 90 -10.32 -7.10 -2.54
N MET A 91 -10.25 -6.50 -1.35
CA MET A 91 -10.77 -7.13 -0.12
C MET A 91 -12.27 -7.45 -0.21
N ARG A 92 -13.06 -6.52 -0.78
CA ARG A 92 -14.48 -6.78 -1.03
C ARG A 92 -14.69 -7.93 -2.01
N ASP A 93 -13.86 -8.02 -3.05
CA ASP A 93 -13.93 -9.09 -4.05
C ASP A 93 -13.63 -10.46 -3.43
N VAL A 94 -12.72 -10.56 -2.45
CA VAL A 94 -12.45 -11.80 -1.69
C VAL A 94 -13.72 -12.33 -1.05
N GLU A 95 -14.46 -11.47 -0.35
CA GLU A 95 -15.68 -11.82 0.37
C GLU A 95 -16.83 -12.16 -0.59
N VAL A 96 -17.10 -11.28 -1.56
CA VAL A 96 -18.23 -11.41 -2.48
C VAL A 96 -18.09 -12.66 -3.36
N ARG A 97 -16.89 -12.95 -3.85
CA ARG A 97 -16.63 -14.11 -4.73
C ARG A 97 -16.34 -15.39 -3.94
N ARG A 98 -16.34 -15.33 -2.60
CA ARG A 98 -16.01 -16.45 -1.71
C ARG A 98 -14.67 -17.11 -2.07
N MET A 99 -13.66 -16.29 -2.33
CA MET A 99 -12.32 -16.77 -2.76
C MET A 99 -11.64 -17.67 -1.71
N LEU A 100 -12.13 -17.67 -0.48
CA LEU A 100 -11.61 -18.49 0.60
C LEU A 100 -12.19 -19.92 0.64
N ASN A 101 -13.04 -20.29 -0.33
CA ASN A 101 -13.55 -21.64 -0.43
C ASN A 101 -12.47 -22.62 -0.93
N CYS A 102 -11.95 -23.47 -0.05
CA CYS A 102 -10.87 -24.42 -0.36
C CYS A 102 -11.17 -25.39 -1.51
N TYR A 103 -12.44 -25.75 -1.74
CA TYR A 103 -12.84 -26.61 -2.86
C TYR A 103 -12.62 -25.97 -4.23
N THR A 104 -12.40 -24.65 -4.26
CA THR A 104 -12.12 -23.90 -5.48
C THR A 104 -10.63 -23.68 -5.71
N TRP A 105 -9.73 -24.15 -4.85
CA TRP A 105 -8.29 -23.90 -5.02
C TRP A 105 -7.63 -24.96 -5.90
N LEU A 106 -6.61 -24.54 -6.66
CA LEU A 106 -5.77 -25.39 -7.50
C LEU A 106 -4.28 -25.16 -7.18
N PRO A 107 -3.45 -26.21 -7.03
CA PRO A 107 -3.81 -27.63 -7.09
C PRO A 107 -4.87 -28.00 -6.04
N PRO A 108 -5.72 -29.03 -6.30
CA PRO A 108 -6.76 -29.41 -5.34
C PRO A 108 -6.12 -29.71 -3.98
N VAL A 109 -6.62 -29.04 -2.95
CA VAL A 109 -6.20 -29.30 -1.57
C VAL A 109 -6.98 -30.51 -1.08
N ASP A 110 -6.28 -31.45 -0.45
CA ASP A 110 -6.95 -32.51 0.32
C ASP A 110 -7.76 -31.84 1.45
N PRO A 111 -9.11 -31.90 1.43
CA PRO A 111 -9.93 -31.23 2.42
C PRO A 111 -9.62 -31.70 3.85
N ASP A 112 -9.15 -32.94 4.00
CA ASP A 112 -8.78 -33.55 5.27
C ASP A 112 -7.27 -33.38 5.58
N GLY A 113 -6.54 -32.70 4.69
CA GLY A 113 -5.13 -32.37 4.86
C GLY A 113 -4.90 -31.25 5.88
N ASN A 114 -3.64 -31.08 6.27
CA ASN A 114 -3.19 -29.93 7.05
C ASN A 114 -2.48 -28.95 6.13
N LEU A 115 -3.22 -27.99 5.58
CA LEU A 115 -2.63 -26.92 4.78
C LEU A 115 -2.12 -25.80 5.67
N GLY A 116 -0.95 -25.25 5.39
CA GLY A 116 -0.45 -24.07 6.07
C GLY A 116 -1.09 -22.78 5.57
N ALA A 117 -0.35 -21.69 5.73
CA ALA A 117 -0.56 -20.47 4.99
C ALA A 117 -0.19 -20.65 3.50
N ILE A 118 -0.94 -19.97 2.62
CA ILE A 118 -0.82 -20.09 1.16
C ILE A 118 -0.91 -18.72 0.49
N ALA A 119 -0.43 -18.62 -0.76
CA ALA A 119 -0.75 -17.51 -1.65
C ALA A 119 -1.82 -17.91 -2.68
N LEU A 120 -2.91 -17.15 -2.79
CA LEU A 120 -3.85 -17.25 -3.92
C LEU A 120 -3.48 -16.16 -4.94
N ASP A 121 -2.83 -16.57 -6.01
CA ASP A 121 -2.23 -15.67 -7.00
C ASP A 121 -2.36 -16.21 -8.43
N PRO A 122 -3.53 -16.06 -9.07
CA PRO A 122 -3.74 -16.57 -10.42
C PRO A 122 -2.83 -15.95 -11.48
N LEU A 123 -2.54 -14.64 -11.38
CA LEU A 123 -1.65 -13.97 -12.34
C LEU A 123 -0.20 -14.47 -12.21
N GLY A 124 0.31 -14.59 -10.99
CA GLY A 124 1.63 -15.18 -10.76
C GLY A 124 1.68 -16.66 -11.13
N TYR A 125 0.62 -17.42 -10.83
CA TYR A 125 0.54 -18.85 -11.20
C TYR A 125 0.63 -19.04 -12.72
N LEU A 126 -0.02 -18.19 -13.50
CA LEU A 126 0.06 -18.23 -14.97
C LEU A 126 1.40 -17.73 -15.53
N GLY A 127 2.06 -16.81 -14.83
CA GLY A 127 3.34 -16.23 -15.26
C GLY A 127 4.56 -17.12 -14.98
N VAL A 128 4.70 -17.58 -13.73
CA VAL A 128 5.88 -18.34 -13.26
C VAL A 128 5.54 -19.75 -12.75
N GLY A 129 4.27 -20.14 -12.80
CA GLY A 129 3.82 -21.44 -12.31
C GLY A 129 3.75 -21.49 -10.78
N ILE A 130 4.14 -22.63 -10.21
CA ILE A 130 4.10 -22.89 -8.76
C ILE A 130 5.26 -22.18 -8.02
N GLY A 131 6.32 -21.77 -8.72
CA GLY A 131 7.44 -21.04 -8.11
C GLY A 131 7.57 -19.61 -8.67
N PRO A 132 8.35 -18.73 -8.02
CA PRO A 132 8.54 -18.62 -6.57
C PRO A 132 7.18 -18.20 -5.95
N LEU A 133 6.83 -18.57 -4.72
CA LEU A 133 7.09 -17.81 -3.51
C LEU A 133 7.84 -18.76 -2.57
N GLY A 134 9.08 -18.42 -2.24
CA GLY A 134 9.96 -19.30 -1.47
C GLY A 134 11.00 -20.10 -2.30
N GLY A 135 10.97 -20.07 -3.63
CA GLY A 135 12.03 -20.64 -4.50
C GLY A 135 11.66 -21.92 -5.26
N ALA A 136 12.66 -22.63 -5.82
CA ALA A 136 12.47 -23.82 -6.67
C ALA A 136 11.82 -25.02 -5.95
N SER A 137 11.78 -24.99 -4.61
CA SER A 137 11.04 -25.92 -3.74
C SER A 137 9.93 -25.23 -2.93
N SER A 138 9.48 -24.05 -3.37
CA SER A 138 8.50 -23.13 -2.76
C SER A 138 8.15 -23.40 -1.30
N THR A 139 8.88 -22.79 -0.38
CA THR A 139 8.54 -22.76 1.06
C THR A 139 7.19 -22.09 1.34
N PHE A 140 6.58 -21.41 0.36
CA PHE A 140 5.25 -20.85 0.49
C PHE A 140 4.40 -21.19 -0.75
N PRO A 141 3.43 -22.10 -0.62
CA PRO A 141 2.78 -22.66 -1.79
C PRO A 141 1.85 -21.65 -2.45
N ARG A 142 1.92 -21.59 -3.78
CA ARG A 142 1.07 -20.77 -4.62
C ARG A 142 -0.07 -21.58 -5.20
N TYR A 143 -1.27 -21.04 -5.10
CA TYR A 143 -2.52 -21.61 -5.59
C TYR A 143 -3.21 -20.63 -6.55
N THR A 144 -4.03 -21.20 -7.43
CA THR A 144 -4.99 -20.50 -8.29
C THR A 144 -6.41 -21.02 -8.02
N PHE A 145 -7.40 -20.59 -8.80
CA PHE A 145 -8.79 -21.04 -8.66
C PHE A 145 -9.18 -22.10 -9.71
N ASN A 146 -10.19 -22.90 -9.38
CA ASN A 146 -10.73 -23.99 -10.17
C ASN A 146 -11.30 -23.48 -11.51
N GLY A 147 -11.24 -24.34 -12.53
CA GLY A 147 -11.64 -24.01 -13.90
C GLY A 147 -10.54 -23.31 -14.72
N THR A 148 -9.27 -23.55 -14.37
CA THR A 148 -8.05 -22.98 -14.98
C THR A 148 -8.32 -21.58 -15.54
N LEU A 149 -8.39 -20.58 -14.66
CA LEU A 149 -8.58 -19.20 -15.07
C LEU A 149 -7.61 -18.89 -16.21
N THR A 150 -8.16 -18.51 -17.37
CA THR A 150 -7.35 -18.02 -18.48
C THR A 150 -6.67 -16.72 -18.06
N LEU A 151 -5.57 -16.35 -18.72
CA LEU A 151 -4.89 -15.08 -18.43
C LEU A 151 -5.84 -13.88 -18.49
N ALA A 152 -6.73 -13.84 -19.48
CA ALA A 152 -7.72 -12.77 -19.60
C ALA A 152 -8.71 -12.72 -18.42
N GLN A 153 -9.14 -13.88 -17.91
CA GLN A 153 -10.02 -13.94 -16.74
C GLN A 153 -9.29 -13.57 -15.45
N ALA A 154 -8.05 -14.04 -15.28
CA ALA A 154 -7.21 -13.64 -14.15
C ALA A 154 -6.95 -12.13 -14.18
N ASP A 155 -6.65 -11.56 -15.36
CA ASP A 155 -6.40 -10.14 -15.53
C ASP A 155 -7.64 -9.29 -15.21
N ALA A 156 -8.82 -9.71 -15.66
CA ALA A 156 -10.07 -9.02 -15.38
C ALA A 156 -10.41 -8.92 -13.87
N ILE A 157 -9.90 -9.85 -13.05
CA ILE A 157 -10.21 -9.92 -11.61
C ILE A 157 -9.05 -9.37 -10.77
N PHE A 158 -7.83 -9.80 -11.05
CA PHE A 158 -6.63 -9.55 -10.23
C PHE A 158 -5.81 -8.34 -10.72
N ARG A 159 -6.16 -7.75 -11.86
CA ARG A 159 -5.65 -6.44 -12.28
C ARG A 159 -6.72 -5.38 -12.05
N TRP A 160 -6.32 -4.27 -11.43
CA TRP A 160 -7.26 -3.21 -11.08
C TRP A 160 -7.69 -2.45 -12.34
N GLN A 161 -9.01 -2.40 -12.56
CA GLN A 161 -9.58 -1.82 -13.78
C GLN A 161 -9.80 -0.31 -13.71
N ASP A 162 -9.83 0.29 -12.50
CA ASP A 162 -10.01 1.74 -12.35
C ASP A 162 -8.68 2.54 -12.38
N ASP A 163 -7.60 1.92 -12.88
CA ASP A 163 -6.30 2.56 -13.06
C ASP A 163 -6.27 3.43 -14.32
N LEU A 164 -7.18 4.40 -14.39
CA LEU A 164 -7.33 5.26 -15.57
C LEU A 164 -6.21 6.32 -15.61
N PRO A 165 -5.51 6.48 -16.75
CA PRO A 165 -4.50 7.51 -16.88
C PRO A 165 -5.14 8.90 -16.96
N PHE A 166 -4.56 9.85 -16.23
CA PHE A 166 -4.78 11.26 -16.53
C PHE A 166 -3.81 11.66 -17.63
N VAL A 167 -4.25 11.66 -18.89
CA VAL A 167 -3.43 12.23 -19.97
C VAL A 167 -3.64 13.73 -19.95
N GLN A 168 -2.56 14.44 -19.65
CA GLN A 168 -2.51 15.88 -19.87
C GLN A 168 -2.27 16.09 -21.36
N ASP A 169 -3.27 16.60 -22.07
CA ASP A 169 -3.13 16.92 -23.48
C ASP A 169 -2.10 18.04 -23.63
N ALA A 170 -0.94 17.71 -24.21
CA ALA A 170 0.17 18.64 -24.39
C ALA A 170 -0.18 19.79 -25.34
N THR A 171 -1.28 19.68 -26.10
CA THR A 171 -1.73 20.72 -27.03
C THR A 171 -2.50 21.85 -26.35
N ILE A 172 -3.03 21.61 -25.15
CA ILE A 172 -3.89 22.58 -24.46
C ILE A 172 -3.16 23.17 -23.26
N ASN A 173 -2.45 24.27 -23.48
CA ASN A 173 -1.80 25.04 -22.43
C ASN A 173 -2.84 25.62 -21.45
N GLY A 174 -3.10 24.91 -20.35
CA GLY A 174 -3.84 25.41 -19.19
C GLY A 174 -5.20 24.77 -18.92
N ASP A 175 -5.65 23.82 -19.72
CA ASP A 175 -6.92 23.13 -19.44
C ASP A 175 -6.77 21.98 -18.44
N ARG A 176 -7.88 21.75 -17.73
CA ARG A 176 -7.99 20.69 -16.72
C ARG A 176 -7.68 19.33 -17.36
N PRO A 177 -6.97 18.43 -16.67
CA PRO A 177 -6.75 17.07 -17.17
C PRO A 177 -8.10 16.43 -17.51
N VAL A 178 -8.24 16.02 -18.77
CA VAL A 178 -9.41 15.27 -19.25
C VAL A 178 -9.11 13.79 -19.06
N LEU A 179 -10.14 13.03 -18.68
CA LEU A 179 -10.02 11.59 -18.52
C LEU A 179 -9.82 10.96 -19.90
N ALA A 180 -8.63 10.42 -20.15
CA ALA A 180 -8.22 10.01 -21.48
C ALA A 180 -8.33 8.49 -21.63
N GLY A 181 -9.33 8.08 -22.41
CA GLY A 181 -9.57 6.68 -22.73
C GLY A 181 -10.36 5.93 -21.66
N THR A 182 -10.95 4.82 -22.08
CA THR A 182 -11.68 3.86 -21.22
C THR A 182 -10.82 2.67 -20.81
N THR A 183 -9.52 2.69 -21.15
CA THR A 183 -8.63 1.56 -20.96
C THR A 183 -7.77 1.78 -19.72
N SER A 184 -7.89 0.89 -18.74
CA SER A 184 -7.00 0.81 -17.59
C SER A 184 -5.54 0.71 -18.06
N GLU A 185 -4.62 1.43 -17.42
CA GLU A 185 -3.17 1.22 -17.63
C GLU A 185 -2.76 -0.17 -17.14
N GLY A 186 -3.51 -0.72 -16.18
CA GLY A 186 -3.27 -2.04 -15.67
C GLY A 186 -1.97 -2.14 -14.86
N ASN A 187 -1.49 -1.04 -14.27
CA ASN A 187 -0.24 -1.06 -13.51
C ASN A 187 -0.42 -1.71 -12.14
N PHE A 188 -1.63 -1.72 -11.59
CA PHE A 188 -1.90 -2.34 -10.30
C PHE A 188 -2.46 -3.75 -10.46
N SER A 189 -1.83 -4.69 -9.79
CA SER A 189 -2.32 -6.06 -9.62
C SER A 189 -2.34 -6.42 -8.15
N TRP A 190 -3.12 -7.41 -7.77
CA TRP A 190 -3.16 -7.87 -6.39
C TRP A 190 -3.23 -9.40 -6.31
N PHE A 191 -2.85 -9.92 -5.15
CA PHE A 191 -3.00 -11.33 -4.80
C PHE A 191 -3.30 -11.46 -3.30
N LEU A 192 -3.59 -12.68 -2.84
CA LEU A 192 -3.92 -12.93 -1.44
C LEU A 192 -2.86 -13.79 -0.78
N THR A 193 -2.57 -13.52 0.47
CA THR A 193 -2.00 -14.51 1.38
C THR A 193 -3.03 -14.90 2.41
N VAL A 194 -3.29 -16.19 2.55
CA VAL A 194 -4.29 -16.75 3.46
C VAL A 194 -3.55 -17.55 4.51
N CYS A 195 -3.66 -17.14 5.77
CA CYS A 195 -3.08 -17.82 6.91
C CYS A 195 -4.21 -18.34 7.82
N PRO A 196 -4.28 -19.63 8.12
CA PRO A 196 -5.24 -20.14 9.09
C PRO A 196 -4.97 -19.56 10.49
N SER A 197 -6.00 -19.52 11.35
CA SER A 197 -5.83 -19.11 12.74
C SER A 197 -4.79 -20.00 13.44
N PRO A 198 -3.89 -19.44 14.28
CA PRO A 198 -2.94 -20.24 15.05
C PRO A 198 -3.59 -21.36 15.88
N SER A 199 -4.81 -21.13 16.38
CA SER A 199 -5.60 -22.15 17.09
C SER A 199 -5.90 -23.37 16.22
N ASP A 200 -6.32 -23.13 14.98
CA ASP A 200 -6.78 -24.17 14.07
C ASP A 200 -5.58 -25.02 13.62
N ILE A 201 -4.42 -24.38 13.40
CA ILE A 201 -3.15 -25.04 13.13
C ILE A 201 -2.72 -25.90 14.32
N ALA A 202 -2.73 -25.35 15.53
CA ALA A 202 -2.28 -26.06 16.73
C ALA A 202 -3.13 -27.30 17.04
N LEU A 203 -4.42 -27.25 16.71
CA LEU A 203 -5.34 -28.38 16.84
C LEU A 203 -5.29 -29.37 15.66
N GLY A 204 -4.52 -29.08 14.60
CA GLY A 204 -4.49 -29.90 13.39
C GLY A 204 -5.84 -29.95 12.66
N THR A 205 -6.63 -28.88 12.76
CA THR A 205 -7.96 -28.81 12.16
C THR A 205 -7.85 -28.93 10.64
N TRP A 206 -8.60 -29.86 10.07
CA TRP A 206 -8.69 -30.07 8.62
C TRP A 206 -9.15 -28.82 7.88
N VAL A 207 -8.67 -28.61 6.66
CA VAL A 207 -8.86 -27.36 5.90
C VAL A 207 -10.34 -27.03 5.70
N ASN A 208 -11.17 -28.03 5.39
CA ASN A 208 -12.61 -27.88 5.20
C ASN A 208 -13.38 -27.49 6.48
N LEU A 209 -12.82 -27.73 7.66
CA LEU A 209 -13.45 -27.42 8.96
C LEU A 209 -12.99 -26.08 9.54
N ARG A 210 -11.97 -25.44 8.95
CA ARG A 210 -11.46 -24.16 9.43
C ARG A 210 -12.43 -23.05 9.13
N ARG A 211 -12.63 -22.21 10.15
CA ARG A 211 -13.55 -21.07 10.05
C ARG A 211 -12.82 -19.75 10.10
N ASN A 212 -11.62 -19.68 10.65
CA ASN A 212 -10.94 -18.42 10.89
C ASN A 212 -9.65 -18.32 10.07
N TYR A 213 -9.61 -17.33 9.18
CA TYR A 213 -8.43 -17.04 8.38
C TYR A 213 -8.00 -15.60 8.57
N THR A 214 -6.70 -15.39 8.73
CA THR A 214 -6.08 -14.08 8.53
C THR A 214 -5.74 -13.96 7.05
N VAL A 215 -6.39 -13.02 6.38
CA VAL A 215 -6.24 -12.80 4.94
C VAL A 215 -5.56 -11.46 4.74
N SER A 216 -4.49 -11.46 3.95
CA SER A 216 -3.85 -10.22 3.50
C SER A 216 -3.99 -10.08 2.00
N VAL A 217 -4.60 -8.96 1.57
CA VAL A 217 -4.59 -8.51 0.17
C VAL A 217 -3.30 -7.74 -0.05
N VAL A 218 -2.48 -8.21 -0.98
CA VAL A 218 -1.19 -7.62 -1.33
C VAL A 218 -1.33 -6.92 -2.66
N VAL A 219 -1.12 -5.60 -2.66
CA VAL A 219 -1.25 -4.76 -3.86
C VAL A 219 0.14 -4.43 -4.40
N CYS A 220 0.37 -4.77 -5.66
CA CYS A 220 1.61 -4.54 -6.37
C CYS A 220 1.41 -3.50 -7.47
N TYR A 221 2.37 -2.58 -7.60
CA TYR A 221 2.47 -1.64 -8.72
C TYR A 221 3.59 -2.10 -9.65
N LYS A 222 3.23 -2.33 -10.93
CA LYS A 222 4.11 -2.87 -11.97
C LYS A 222 4.80 -4.16 -11.51
N ARG A 223 4.01 -5.11 -11.01
CA ARG A 223 4.49 -6.40 -10.55
C ARG A 223 5.26 -7.12 -11.66
N ASP A 224 6.45 -7.60 -11.33
CA ASP A 224 7.21 -8.49 -12.21
C ASP A 224 6.69 -9.93 -12.06
N PHE A 225 6.20 -10.50 -13.16
CA PHE A 225 5.72 -11.87 -13.25
C PHE A 225 6.77 -12.82 -13.82
N THR A 226 8.05 -12.45 -13.77
CA THR A 226 9.17 -13.36 -14.02
C THR A 226 9.67 -13.95 -12.70
N GLY A 227 10.51 -15.00 -12.79
CA GLY A 227 11.12 -15.60 -11.60
C GLY A 227 12.06 -14.66 -10.83
N ALA A 228 12.39 -13.49 -11.39
CA ALA A 228 13.22 -12.47 -10.75
C ALA A 228 12.44 -11.49 -9.87
N GLY A 229 11.10 -11.44 -9.98
CA GLY A 229 10.27 -10.51 -9.20
C GLY A 229 10.09 -10.89 -7.72
N GLU A 230 10.57 -12.07 -7.33
CA GLU A 230 10.35 -12.65 -6.01
C GLU A 230 11.61 -13.28 -5.45
N HIS A 231 12.14 -12.71 -4.37
CA HIS A 231 13.42 -13.08 -3.78
C HIS A 231 13.21 -13.76 -2.43
N PRO A 232 13.27 -15.10 -2.36
CA PRO A 232 13.29 -15.82 -1.10
C PRO A 232 14.68 -15.71 -0.46
N VAL A 233 14.69 -15.44 0.84
CA VAL A 233 15.90 -15.25 1.64
C VAL A 233 15.73 -15.97 2.96
N ALA A 234 16.64 -16.90 3.27
CA ALA A 234 16.62 -17.58 4.56
C ALA A 234 16.95 -16.60 5.70
N VAL A 235 16.16 -16.67 6.77
CA VAL A 235 16.39 -15.91 8.00
C VAL A 235 17.21 -16.79 8.95
N SER A 236 18.40 -16.31 9.29
CA SER A 236 19.35 -17.00 10.17
C SER A 236 18.87 -16.99 11.61
N SER A 237 18.43 -15.81 12.10
CA SER A 237 17.95 -15.65 13.47
C SER A 237 17.12 -14.37 13.64
N PHE A 238 16.29 -14.33 14.69
CA PHE A 238 15.75 -13.08 15.22
C PHE A 238 16.65 -12.54 16.31
N LEU A 239 17.09 -11.30 16.14
CA LEU A 239 17.73 -10.52 17.19
C LEU A 239 16.65 -9.94 18.10
N GLY A 240 16.09 -10.81 18.95
CA GLY A 240 15.00 -10.50 19.88
C GLY A 240 13.89 -11.57 19.85
N GLY A 241 12.82 -11.33 20.60
CA GLY A 241 11.68 -12.26 20.69
C GLY A 241 10.68 -12.19 19.52
N GLY A 242 10.94 -11.39 18.48
CA GLY A 242 10.00 -11.20 17.36
C GLY A 242 8.82 -10.27 17.64
N TYR A 243 8.78 -9.61 18.80
CA TYR A 243 7.69 -8.68 19.16
C TYR A 243 7.71 -7.42 18.30
N GLY A 244 6.58 -7.10 17.67
CA GLY A 244 6.43 -5.93 16.81
C GLY A 244 7.24 -5.98 15.51
N GLY A 245 7.78 -7.14 15.11
CA GLY A 245 8.69 -7.32 13.97
C GLY A 245 10.14 -7.54 14.37
N GLY A 246 10.71 -6.66 15.19
CA GLY A 246 12.08 -6.79 15.68
C GLY A 246 13.15 -6.68 14.58
N THR A 247 14.36 -7.13 14.89
CA THR A 247 15.46 -7.19 13.91
C THR A 247 15.75 -8.64 13.56
N ILE A 248 15.91 -8.93 12.28
CA ILE A 248 16.28 -10.25 11.77
C ILE A 248 17.68 -10.21 11.17
N GLN A 249 18.39 -11.33 11.30
CA GLN A 249 19.63 -11.60 10.60
C GLN A 249 19.37 -12.55 9.44
N LEU A 250 19.89 -12.23 8.26
CA LEU A 250 19.72 -12.98 7.02
C LEU A 250 21.00 -13.73 6.65
N ASP A 251 20.85 -14.86 5.96
CA ASP A 251 21.99 -15.68 5.54
C ASP A 251 22.79 -15.06 4.36
N GLN A 252 22.24 -14.03 3.71
CA GLN A 252 22.85 -13.34 2.58
C GLN A 252 22.64 -11.82 2.67
N ASN A 253 23.49 -11.07 1.96
CA ASN A 253 23.36 -9.62 1.87
C ASN A 253 22.16 -9.24 0.99
N VAL A 254 21.28 -8.37 1.50
CA VAL A 254 20.06 -7.93 0.80
C VAL A 254 20.03 -6.44 0.46
N SER A 255 21.08 -5.69 0.82
CA SER A 255 21.16 -4.24 0.61
C SER A 255 21.01 -3.81 -0.86
N GLY A 256 21.24 -4.72 -1.82
CA GLY A 256 21.08 -4.47 -3.24
C GLY A 256 19.63 -4.43 -3.73
N PHE A 257 18.69 -5.11 -3.04
CA PHE A 257 17.31 -5.28 -3.53
C PHE A 257 16.22 -5.00 -2.48
N VAL A 258 16.56 -4.96 -1.19
CA VAL A 258 15.63 -4.53 -0.13
C VAL A 258 15.87 -3.07 0.23
N LYS A 259 14.79 -2.29 0.28
CA LYS A 259 14.83 -0.87 0.66
C LYS A 259 14.03 -0.63 1.93
N THR A 260 14.35 0.47 2.62
CA THR A 260 13.47 0.98 3.67
C THR A 260 12.10 1.32 3.07
N ASP A 261 11.08 1.20 3.90
CA ASP A 261 9.68 1.41 3.54
C ASP A 261 9.06 0.33 2.62
N GLN A 262 9.82 -0.71 2.28
CA GLN A 262 9.33 -1.84 1.49
C GLN A 262 8.57 -2.85 2.35
N TRP A 263 7.64 -3.57 1.73
CA TRP A 263 6.96 -4.70 2.35
C TRP A 263 7.74 -6.00 2.11
N VAL A 264 7.84 -6.81 3.15
CA VAL A 264 8.39 -8.17 3.09
C VAL A 264 7.45 -9.13 3.78
N MET A 265 7.39 -10.37 3.31
CA MET A 265 6.67 -11.45 3.96
C MET A 265 7.66 -12.32 4.73
N LEU A 266 7.34 -12.69 5.97
CA LEU A 266 8.00 -13.80 6.64
C LEU A 266 7.04 -14.99 6.61
N ALA A 267 7.53 -16.13 6.12
CA ALA A 267 6.79 -17.39 6.08
C ALA A 267 7.58 -18.46 6.85
N SER A 268 6.92 -19.27 7.67
CA SER A 268 7.57 -20.39 8.34
C SER A 268 7.99 -21.46 7.32
N THR A 269 9.07 -22.20 7.62
CA THR A 269 9.59 -23.25 6.72
C THR A 269 8.63 -24.41 6.50
N ASP A 270 7.78 -24.68 7.49
CA ASP A 270 6.69 -25.64 7.42
C ASP A 270 5.40 -25.06 6.81
N THR A 271 5.46 -23.82 6.31
CA THR A 271 4.40 -23.07 5.65
C THR A 271 3.22 -22.72 6.54
N ARG A 272 3.22 -23.07 7.83
CA ARG A 272 2.06 -22.90 8.73
C ARG A 272 1.63 -21.44 8.91
N VAL A 273 2.58 -20.51 8.96
CA VAL A 273 2.30 -19.10 9.25
C VAL A 273 3.01 -18.22 8.24
N ALA A 274 2.31 -17.22 7.72
CA ALA A 274 2.90 -16.13 6.95
C ALA A 274 2.36 -14.79 7.42
N LYS A 275 3.26 -13.80 7.56
CA LYS A 275 2.95 -12.47 8.06
C LYS A 275 3.72 -11.42 7.26
N TRP A 276 3.09 -10.27 7.05
CA TRP A 276 3.68 -9.15 6.32
C TRP A 276 4.23 -8.09 7.28
N TYR A 277 5.41 -7.58 6.93
CA TYR A 277 6.19 -6.62 7.71
C TYR A 277 6.60 -5.45 6.83
N ARG A 278 6.74 -4.27 7.45
CA ARG A 278 7.34 -3.10 6.83
C ARG A 278 8.79 -2.98 7.25
N VAL A 279 9.69 -2.81 6.28
CA VAL A 279 11.11 -2.61 6.54
C VAL A 279 11.35 -1.19 7.01
N VAL A 280 11.90 -1.02 8.21
CA VAL A 280 12.25 0.31 8.76
C VAL A 280 13.74 0.61 8.71
N GLY A 281 14.59 -0.43 8.67
CA GLY A 281 16.04 -0.29 8.58
C GLY A 281 16.65 -1.41 7.76
N VAL A 282 17.66 -1.08 6.96
CA VAL A 282 18.41 -2.02 6.12
C VAL A 282 19.90 -1.89 6.47
N GLY A 283 20.49 -2.99 6.96
CA GLY A 283 21.93 -3.19 7.03
C GLY A 283 22.36 -4.28 6.05
N ASP A 284 23.63 -4.68 6.08
CA ASP A 284 24.17 -5.69 5.15
C ASP A 284 23.43 -7.03 5.27
N GLN A 285 23.44 -7.62 6.47
CA GLN A 285 22.76 -8.88 6.80
C GLN A 285 21.65 -8.70 7.83
N TYR A 286 21.34 -7.45 8.20
CA TYR A 286 20.35 -7.15 9.25
C TYR A 286 19.21 -6.33 8.66
N LEU A 287 17.98 -6.72 8.98
CA LEU A 287 16.79 -5.92 8.68
C LEU A 287 16.04 -5.63 9.95
N SER A 288 15.67 -4.37 10.15
CA SER A 288 14.72 -3.99 11.19
C SER A 288 13.32 -3.92 10.58
N LEU A 289 12.38 -4.64 11.18
CA LEU A 289 11.03 -4.83 10.70
C LEU A 289 10.02 -4.27 11.70
N VAL A 290 8.90 -3.75 11.18
CA VAL A 290 7.73 -3.37 11.97
C VAL A 290 6.52 -4.14 11.46
N GLY A 291 5.81 -4.80 12.37
CA GLY A 291 4.65 -5.61 12.03
C GLY A 291 4.11 -6.42 13.21
N PRO A 292 3.33 -7.48 12.95
CA PRO A 292 2.77 -8.34 14.00
C PRO A 292 3.86 -9.18 14.70
N ASP A 293 3.59 -9.62 15.92
CA ASP A 293 4.52 -10.50 16.65
C ASP A 293 4.81 -11.79 15.88
N TRP A 294 6.07 -12.23 15.87
CA TRP A 294 6.51 -13.52 15.34
C TRP A 294 6.78 -14.50 16.49
N ASP A 295 6.23 -15.71 16.42
CA ASP A 295 6.44 -16.74 17.43
C ASP A 295 7.71 -17.54 17.11
N THR A 296 8.83 -17.08 17.66
CA THR A 296 10.15 -17.67 17.42
C THR A 296 10.33 -19.04 18.08
N LEU A 297 9.48 -19.42 19.04
CA LEU A 297 9.56 -20.72 19.71
C LEU A 297 9.01 -21.82 18.81
N ASN A 298 7.86 -21.55 18.18
CA ASN A 298 7.21 -22.52 17.29
C ASN A 298 7.74 -22.42 15.84
N TYR A 299 8.23 -21.25 15.41
CA TYR A 299 8.69 -21.00 14.05
C TYR A 299 10.08 -20.32 14.04
N PRO A 300 11.15 -21.02 14.44
CA PRO A 300 12.47 -20.43 14.68
C PRO A 300 13.19 -19.98 13.40
N THR A 301 12.89 -20.60 12.26
CA THR A 301 13.61 -20.41 10.99
C THR A 301 12.66 -20.02 9.86
N PRO A 302 12.15 -18.77 9.82
CA PRO A 302 11.35 -18.35 8.68
C PRO A 302 12.20 -18.15 7.43
N THR A 303 11.51 -18.17 6.29
CA THR A 303 12.00 -17.63 5.03
C THR A 303 11.37 -16.25 4.86
N MET A 304 12.20 -15.24 4.62
CA MET A 304 11.75 -13.94 4.15
C MET A 304 11.51 -14.00 2.64
N VAL A 305 10.40 -13.46 2.16
CA VAL A 305 10.11 -13.35 0.73
C VAL A 305 9.90 -11.88 0.41
N VAL A 306 10.73 -11.37 -0.49
CA VAL A 306 10.61 -10.02 -1.03
C VAL A 306 9.88 -10.10 -2.35
N VAL A 307 8.71 -9.48 -2.43
CA VAL A 307 7.96 -9.35 -3.68
C VAL A 307 8.15 -7.95 -4.20
N GLU A 308 8.69 -7.80 -5.41
CA GLU A 308 8.93 -6.50 -6.00
C GLU A 308 7.62 -5.79 -6.35
N GLY A 309 7.62 -4.46 -6.20
CA GLY A 309 6.46 -3.62 -6.51
C GLY A 309 5.34 -3.65 -5.47
N VAL A 310 5.45 -4.36 -4.34
CA VAL A 310 4.43 -4.28 -3.27
C VAL A 310 4.37 -2.87 -2.71
N THR A 311 3.20 -2.24 -2.84
CA THR A 311 2.94 -0.86 -2.38
C THR A 311 2.06 -0.82 -1.14
N GLY A 312 1.24 -1.86 -0.91
CA GLY A 312 0.35 -1.92 0.24
C GLY A 312 -0.08 -3.35 0.56
N VAL A 313 -0.27 -3.60 1.84
CA VAL A 313 -0.81 -4.87 2.37
C VAL A 313 -1.98 -4.54 3.29
N TYR A 314 -3.13 -5.15 3.03
CA TYR A 314 -4.36 -4.95 3.79
C TYR A 314 -4.75 -6.27 4.43
N THR A 315 -4.65 -6.35 5.76
CA THR A 315 -4.92 -7.58 6.50
C THR A 315 -6.23 -7.49 7.25
N THR A 316 -7.04 -8.54 7.16
CA THR A 316 -8.26 -8.72 7.96
C THR A 316 -8.39 -10.17 8.42
N THR A 317 -9.20 -10.41 9.45
CA THR A 317 -9.60 -11.76 9.83
C THR A 317 -10.97 -12.03 9.26
N VAL A 318 -11.10 -13.08 8.45
CA VAL A 318 -12.36 -13.51 7.84
C VAL A 318 -12.85 -14.77 8.56
N HIS A 319 -14.12 -14.74 8.96
CA HIS A 319 -14.84 -15.90 9.43
C HIS A 319 -15.62 -16.53 8.27
N LEU A 320 -15.40 -17.81 7.98
CA LEU A 320 -16.16 -18.54 6.99
C LEU A 320 -17.45 -19.08 7.62
N ASP A 321 -18.57 -18.65 7.07
CA ASP A 321 -19.88 -19.24 7.35
C ASP A 321 -20.02 -20.57 6.60
N ALA A 322 -19.47 -21.64 7.17
CA ALA A 322 -19.60 -23.00 6.63
C ALA A 322 -21.05 -23.51 6.62
N ASP A 323 -21.95 -22.86 7.35
CA ASP A 323 -23.31 -23.33 7.64
C ASP A 323 -24.40 -22.51 6.91
N CYS A 324 -24.08 -21.71 5.89
CA CYS A 324 -25.12 -20.95 5.18
C CYS A 324 -26.04 -21.90 4.40
N ILE A 325 -27.25 -22.13 4.94
CA ILE A 325 -28.28 -23.07 4.44
C ILE A 325 -28.59 -22.89 2.94
N TRP A 326 -28.37 -21.69 2.39
CA TRP A 326 -28.60 -21.35 0.99
C TRP A 326 -27.54 -21.88 0.01
N SER A 327 -26.44 -22.48 0.50
CA SER A 327 -25.38 -23.04 -0.36
C SER A 327 -25.40 -24.56 -0.48
N ARG A 328 -26.47 -25.23 -0.03
CA ARG A 328 -26.70 -26.67 -0.26
C ARG A 328 -27.77 -26.89 -1.32
#